data_AF-V9E5Y6-F1
#
_entry.id   AF-V9E5Y6-F1
#
_cell.length_a   1.000
_cell.length_b   1.000
_cell.length_c   1.000
_cell.angle_alpha   90.00
_cell.angle_beta   90.00
_cell.angle_gamma   90.00
#
_symmetry.space_group_name_H-M   'P 1'
#
loop_
_entity.id
_entity.type
_entity.pdbx_description
1 polymer ?
#
loop_
_entity_poly.entity_id
_entity_poly.type
_entity_poly.pdbx_seq_one_letter_code
_entity_poly.pdbx_strand_id
1 'polypeptide(L)'
;MRDIPRPRKRTRLENEAVVHEQGAEGALCFIILVFVTIYLFILLADVNTSSDTAEFDSLTGDDDPALPADVFQPPAGSQSFARPASAGKKKAKQLHLEGQVDKAIMYSQRGLAAATTAQVEILKEQLQIAKGKVELVENQQRSLKEQAEMSMMCATTEGLSEFGKEYLLLKQKQVLEQKNKQTLTEK
;
A
#
# COMPACT_ATOMS: atom_id res chain seq x y z
N MET A 1 -2.51 -37.27 55.41
CA MET A 1 -2.25 -37.89 54.11
C MET A 1 -2.52 -36.83 53.06
N ARG A 2 -1.57 -36.55 52.16
CA ARG A 2 -1.68 -35.47 51.17
C ARG A 2 -2.43 -36.01 49.95
N ASP A 3 -3.61 -35.47 49.67
CA ASP A 3 -4.40 -35.81 48.49
C ASP A 3 -3.70 -35.26 47.23
N ILE A 4 -3.29 -36.17 46.36
CA ILE A 4 -2.71 -35.89 45.06
C ILE A 4 -3.87 -35.55 44.10
N PRO A 5 -3.90 -34.38 43.43
CA PRO A 5 -4.90 -34.12 42.41
C PRO A 5 -4.64 -35.04 41.20
N ARG A 6 -5.66 -35.81 40.81
CA ARG A 6 -5.62 -36.67 39.61
C ARG A 6 -5.21 -35.86 38.37
N PRO A 7 -4.37 -36.44 37.49
CA PRO A 7 -4.04 -35.79 36.22
C PRO A 7 -5.30 -35.77 35.33
N ARG A 8 -5.77 -34.57 35.00
CA ARG A 8 -6.80 -34.37 33.97
C ARG A 8 -6.22 -34.83 32.63
N LYS A 9 -6.88 -35.80 31.99
CA LYS A 9 -6.59 -36.16 30.59
C LYS A 9 -6.95 -34.97 29.72
N ARG A 10 -5.94 -34.29 29.16
CA ARG A 10 -6.15 -33.22 28.16
C ARG A 10 -6.85 -33.82 26.95
N THR A 11 -7.93 -33.19 26.52
CA THR A 11 -8.65 -33.56 25.30
C THR A 11 -7.83 -33.15 24.09
N ARG A 12 -7.91 -33.95 23.01
CA ARG A 12 -7.17 -33.77 21.74
C ARG A 12 -7.21 -32.33 21.17
N LEU A 13 -8.29 -31.59 21.45
CA LEU A 13 -8.46 -30.18 21.06
C LEU A 13 -7.49 -29.20 21.74
N GLU A 14 -7.06 -29.47 22.98
CA GLU A 14 -6.11 -28.60 23.69
C GLU A 14 -4.68 -28.75 23.16
N ASN A 15 -4.35 -29.90 22.59
CA ASN A 15 -3.04 -30.12 21.95
C ASN A 15 -2.96 -29.44 20.56
N GLU A 16 -4.07 -29.33 19.84
CA GLU A 16 -4.11 -28.68 18.52
C GLU A 16 -4.00 -27.15 18.64
N ALA A 17 -4.50 -26.55 19.72
CA ALA A 17 -4.38 -25.12 19.98
C ALA A 17 -2.94 -24.67 20.30
N VAL A 18 -2.19 -25.45 21.09
CA VAL A 18 -0.79 -25.12 21.45
C VAL A 18 0.15 -25.21 20.26
N VAL A 19 -0.09 -26.15 19.33
CA VAL A 19 0.74 -26.29 18.11
C VAL A 19 0.50 -25.13 17.14
N HIS A 20 -0.71 -24.56 17.10
CA HIS A 20 -1.03 -23.42 16.24
C HIS A 20 -0.47 -22.09 16.74
N GLU A 21 -0.31 -21.92 18.05
CA GLU A 21 0.24 -20.69 18.64
C GLU A 21 1.76 -20.57 18.39
N GLN A 22 2.49 -21.69 18.49
CA GLN A 22 3.95 -21.71 18.31
C GLN A 22 4.41 -21.59 16.84
N GLY A 23 3.53 -21.90 15.87
CA GLY A 23 3.82 -21.73 14.43
C GLY A 23 3.58 -20.30 13.90
N ALA A 24 2.71 -19.53 14.55
CA ALA A 24 2.35 -18.18 14.11
C ALA A 24 3.44 -17.15 14.41
N GLU A 25 4.14 -17.28 15.54
CA GLU A 25 5.23 -16.38 15.93
C GLU A 25 6.42 -16.48 14.96
N GLY A 26 6.78 -17.71 14.55
CA GLY A 26 7.84 -17.93 13.56
C GLY A 26 7.50 -17.35 12.18
N ALA A 27 6.25 -17.46 11.76
CA ALA A 27 5.78 -16.90 10.48
C ALA A 27 5.77 -15.37 10.49
N LEU A 28 5.32 -14.74 11.59
CA LEU A 28 5.35 -13.29 11.75
C LEU A 28 6.78 -12.75 11.78
N CYS A 29 7.69 -13.40 12.52
CA CYS A 29 9.11 -13.02 12.52
C CYS A 29 9.74 -13.12 11.12
N PHE A 30 9.41 -14.17 10.35
CA PHE A 30 9.91 -14.32 8.98
C PHE A 30 9.38 -13.22 8.05
N ILE A 31 8.09 -12.90 8.14
CA ILE A 31 7.49 -11.82 7.36
C ILE A 31 8.15 -10.48 7.70
N ILE A 32 8.33 -10.17 8.99
CA ILE A 32 8.98 -8.94 9.44
C ILE A 32 10.42 -8.86 8.93
N LEU A 33 11.19 -9.96 9.00
CA LEU A 33 12.56 -10.03 8.46
C LEU A 33 12.61 -9.76 6.95
N VAL A 34 11.68 -10.33 6.19
CA VAL A 34 11.58 -10.11 4.73
C VAL A 34 11.25 -8.64 4.43
N PHE A 35 10.32 -8.03 5.18
CA PHE A 35 9.99 -6.61 4.98
C PHE A 35 11.15 -5.68 5.32
N VAL A 36 11.84 -5.92 6.45
CA VAL A 36 12.99 -5.10 6.87
C VAL A 36 14.14 -5.20 5.86
N THR A 37 14.42 -6.40 5.34
CA THR A 37 15.48 -6.59 4.34
C THR A 37 15.17 -5.94 3.00
N ILE A 38 13.92 -6.03 2.52
CA ILE A 38 13.48 -5.32 1.31
C ILE A 38 13.57 -3.81 1.50
N TYR A 39 13.10 -3.29 2.64
CA TYR A 39 13.12 -1.85 2.93
C TYR A 39 14.55 -1.31 2.99
N LEU A 40 15.47 -2.05 3.62
CA LEU A 40 16.88 -1.70 3.66
C LEU A 40 17.53 -1.73 2.27
N PHE A 41 17.17 -2.70 1.42
CA PHE A 41 17.65 -2.78 0.04
C PHE A 41 17.19 -1.60 -0.80
N ILE A 42 15.93 -1.19 -0.67
CA ILE A 42 15.38 -0.01 -1.36
C ILE A 42 16.10 1.26 -0.88
N LEU A 43 16.30 1.41 0.44
CA LEU A 43 17.01 2.56 1.00
C LEU A 43 18.47 2.61 0.50
N LEU A 44 19.13 1.46 0.42
CA LEU A 44 20.51 1.35 -0.06
C LEU A 44 20.60 1.62 -1.57
N ALA A 45 19.61 1.20 -2.35
CA ALA A 45 19.51 1.49 -3.77
C ALA A 45 19.32 2.99 -4.02
N ASP A 46 18.47 3.66 -3.22
CA ASP A 46 18.20 5.11 -3.33
C ASP A 46 19.45 5.94 -2.97
N VAL A 47 20.22 5.50 -1.97
CA VAL A 47 21.52 6.08 -1.61
C VAL A 47 22.56 5.90 -2.73
N ASN A 48 22.53 4.77 -3.45
CA ASN A 48 23.46 4.51 -4.56
C ASN A 48 23.06 5.22 -5.87
N THR A 49 21.81 5.63 -6.05
CA THR A 49 21.38 6.42 -7.22
C THR A 49 21.59 7.93 -7.08
N SER A 50 21.89 8.43 -5.87
CA SER A 50 22.11 9.87 -5.65
C SER A 50 23.54 10.35 -5.99
N SER A 51 24.44 9.49 -6.48
CA SER A 51 25.86 9.82 -6.71
C SER A 51 26.35 9.69 -8.16
N ASP A 52 25.46 9.67 -9.16
CA ASP A 52 25.87 9.80 -10.57
C ASP A 52 25.14 10.95 -11.25
N THR A 53 25.63 12.17 -10.99
CA THR A 53 25.42 13.32 -11.86
C THR A 53 26.50 13.30 -12.94
N ALA A 54 26.16 12.80 -14.13
CA ALA A 54 26.94 13.01 -15.35
C ALA A 54 25.98 13.33 -16.50
N GLU A 55 25.59 14.60 -16.57
CA GLU A 55 25.57 15.43 -17.77
C GLU A 55 25.65 14.70 -19.14
N PHE A 56 24.51 14.66 -19.85
CA PHE A 56 24.51 14.77 -21.31
C PHE A 56 23.22 15.45 -21.79
N ASP A 57 23.26 16.78 -21.81
CA ASP A 57 22.34 17.62 -22.57
C ASP A 57 23.03 18.06 -23.87
N SER A 58 22.51 17.59 -25.00
CA SER A 58 22.75 18.20 -26.32
C SER A 58 21.63 17.83 -27.27
N LEU A 59 20.63 18.70 -27.29
CA LEU A 59 20.18 19.44 -28.47
C LEU A 59 20.24 18.72 -29.83
N THR A 60 19.03 18.45 -30.35
CA THR A 60 18.60 18.62 -31.76
C THR A 60 19.51 18.11 -32.89
N GLY A 61 19.03 17.05 -33.54
CA GLY A 61 19.39 16.70 -34.92
C GLY A 61 18.27 15.85 -35.52
N ASP A 62 17.33 16.51 -36.19
CA ASP A 62 16.53 15.91 -37.27
C ASP A 62 17.49 15.21 -38.25
N ASP A 63 17.28 13.92 -38.52
CA ASP A 63 17.58 13.25 -39.81
C ASP A 63 17.28 11.73 -39.69
N ASP A 64 16.06 11.33 -40.08
CA ASP A 64 15.73 9.99 -40.60
C ASP A 64 15.15 10.23 -42.00
N PRO A 65 15.72 9.67 -43.10
CA PRO A 65 15.39 8.28 -43.44
C PRO A 65 16.52 7.53 -44.18
N ALA A 66 17.04 6.45 -43.61
CA ALA A 66 17.72 5.43 -44.41
C ALA A 66 17.73 4.05 -43.73
N LEU A 67 16.71 3.25 -44.07
CA LEU A 67 16.67 1.81 -43.83
C LEU A 67 17.87 1.10 -44.49
N PRO A 68 18.64 0.27 -43.75
CA PRO A 68 19.27 -0.90 -44.33
C PRO A 68 18.32 -2.09 -44.11
N ALA A 69 17.66 -2.49 -45.20
CA ALA A 69 16.97 -3.76 -45.30
C ALA A 69 18.01 -4.89 -45.09
N ASP A 70 18.03 -5.47 -43.89
CA ASP A 70 18.79 -6.69 -43.66
C ASP A 70 18.08 -7.86 -44.36
N VAL A 71 18.83 -8.43 -45.30
CA VAL A 71 18.42 -9.41 -46.29
C VAL A 71 18.35 -10.77 -45.61
N PHE A 72 17.18 -11.17 -45.14
CA PHE A 72 16.89 -12.58 -44.88
C PHE A 72 16.44 -13.24 -46.18
N GLN A 73 17.40 -13.81 -46.91
CA GLN A 73 17.22 -14.61 -48.12
C GLN A 73 16.81 -16.04 -47.73
N PRO A 74 15.61 -16.55 -48.07
CA PRO A 74 15.33 -17.98 -48.00
C PRO A 74 15.91 -18.69 -49.24
N PRO A 75 16.44 -19.93 -49.12
CA PRO A 75 17.02 -20.63 -50.26
C PRO A 75 15.91 -21.02 -51.25
N ALA A 76 16.03 -20.53 -52.49
CA ALA A 76 15.23 -20.95 -53.62
C ALA A 76 15.60 -22.41 -54.00
N GLY A 77 14.84 -23.35 -53.47
CA GLY A 77 14.81 -24.75 -53.90
C GLY A 77 13.51 -25.06 -54.60
N SER A 78 13.52 -25.02 -55.94
CA SER A 78 12.43 -25.44 -56.80
C SER A 78 12.08 -26.92 -56.60
N GLN A 79 10.86 -27.22 -56.14
CA GLN A 79 10.18 -28.46 -56.52
C GLN A 79 8.74 -28.13 -56.93
N SER A 80 8.47 -28.37 -58.21
CA SER A 80 7.18 -28.32 -58.85
C SER A 80 6.21 -29.29 -58.20
N PHE A 81 5.36 -28.80 -57.30
CA PHE A 81 4.13 -29.49 -56.94
C PHE A 81 3.09 -29.25 -58.04
N ALA A 82 2.84 -30.32 -58.80
CA ALA A 82 1.74 -30.39 -59.74
C ALA A 82 0.44 -29.91 -59.07
N ARG A 83 -0.13 -28.85 -59.64
CA ARG A 83 -1.46 -28.33 -59.31
C ARG A 83 -2.49 -29.43 -59.60
N PRO A 84 -3.25 -29.94 -58.61
CA PRO A 84 -4.46 -30.67 -58.93
C PRO A 84 -5.50 -29.63 -59.38
N ALA A 85 -5.79 -29.60 -60.68
CA ALA A 85 -6.97 -28.93 -61.21
C ALA A 85 -8.22 -29.61 -60.60
N SER A 86 -8.78 -28.99 -59.56
CA SER A 86 -10.02 -29.40 -58.90
C SER A 86 -10.86 -28.15 -58.63
N ALA A 87 -11.32 -27.53 -59.72
CA ALA A 87 -12.30 -26.46 -59.70
C ALA A 87 -13.70 -27.07 -59.47
N GLY A 88 -14.43 -26.57 -58.47
CA GLY A 88 -15.90 -26.69 -58.43
C GLY A 88 -16.55 -27.03 -57.09
N LYS A 89 -15.94 -27.86 -56.22
CA LYS A 89 -16.63 -28.35 -55.00
C LYS A 89 -15.99 -27.96 -53.65
N LYS A 90 -14.80 -27.34 -53.64
CA LYS A 90 -14.10 -26.95 -52.39
C LYS A 90 -14.50 -25.58 -51.85
N LYS A 91 -14.94 -24.64 -52.69
CA LYS A 91 -15.30 -23.27 -52.27
C LYS A 91 -16.55 -23.20 -51.38
N ALA A 92 -17.57 -24.04 -51.60
CA ALA A 92 -18.78 -24.02 -50.78
C ALA A 92 -18.55 -24.51 -49.33
N LYS A 93 -17.68 -25.51 -49.15
CA LYS A 93 -17.29 -26.00 -47.82
C LYS A 93 -16.37 -25.03 -47.09
N GLN A 94 -15.47 -24.37 -47.82
CA GLN A 94 -14.61 -23.31 -47.27
C GLN A 94 -15.43 -22.10 -46.83
N LEU A 95 -16.34 -21.60 -47.65
CA LEU A 95 -17.24 -20.48 -47.30
C LEU A 95 -18.13 -20.81 -46.09
N HIS A 96 -18.56 -22.06 -45.95
CA HIS A 96 -19.30 -22.50 -44.77
C HIS A 96 -18.44 -22.52 -43.51
N LEU A 97 -17.18 -22.97 -43.62
CA LEU A 97 -16.23 -22.98 -42.51
C LEU A 97 -15.85 -21.55 -42.09
N GLU A 98 -15.61 -20.67 -43.06
CA GLU A 98 -15.29 -19.25 -42.86
C GLU A 98 -16.46 -18.52 -42.20
N GLY A 99 -17.71 -18.77 -42.63
CA GLY A 99 -18.90 -18.27 -41.95
C GLY A 99 -19.11 -18.81 -40.53
N GLN A 100 -18.65 -20.03 -40.21
CA GLN A 100 -18.65 -20.55 -38.84
C GLN A 100 -17.59 -19.87 -37.97
N VAL A 101 -16.39 -19.62 -38.52
CA VAL A 101 -15.30 -18.92 -37.84
C VAL A 101 -15.71 -17.48 -37.52
N ASP A 102 -16.28 -16.74 -38.46
CA ASP A 102 -16.78 -15.37 -38.22
C ASP A 102 -17.85 -15.33 -37.13
N LYS A 103 -18.76 -16.31 -37.11
CA LYS A 103 -19.78 -16.42 -36.07
C LYS A 103 -19.18 -16.70 -34.69
N ALA A 104 -18.14 -17.54 -34.62
CA ALA A 104 -17.41 -17.82 -33.38
C ALA A 104 -16.59 -16.63 -32.90
N ILE A 105 -15.96 -15.89 -33.83
CA ILE A 105 -15.22 -14.65 -33.53
C ILE A 105 -16.19 -13.61 -32.98
N MET A 106 -17.33 -13.38 -33.63
CA MET A 106 -18.34 -12.43 -33.18
C MET A 106 -18.89 -12.77 -31.79
N TYR A 107 -19.17 -14.06 -31.53
CA TYR A 107 -19.61 -14.51 -30.21
C TYR A 107 -18.53 -14.28 -29.15
N SER A 108 -17.26 -14.59 -29.46
CA SER A 108 -16.13 -14.40 -28.55
C SER A 108 -15.86 -12.93 -28.26
N GLN A 109 -15.91 -12.06 -29.28
CA GLN A 109 -15.79 -10.61 -29.11
C GLN A 109 -16.93 -10.03 -28.29
N ARG A 110 -18.16 -10.50 -28.49
CA ARG A 110 -19.31 -10.10 -27.65
C ARG A 110 -19.12 -10.55 -26.20
N GLY A 111 -18.67 -11.78 -25.98
CA GLY A 111 -18.36 -12.31 -24.64
C GLY A 111 -17.26 -11.51 -23.96
N LEU A 112 -16.19 -11.19 -24.70
CA LEU A 112 -15.10 -10.34 -24.22
C LEU A 112 -15.61 -8.93 -23.85
N ALA A 113 -16.39 -8.28 -24.72
CA ALA A 113 -16.96 -6.96 -24.46
C ALA A 113 -17.88 -6.96 -23.22
N ALA A 114 -18.68 -8.01 -23.03
CA ALA A 114 -19.54 -8.16 -21.85
C ALA A 114 -18.70 -8.34 -20.57
N ALA A 115 -17.66 -9.19 -20.61
CA ALA A 115 -16.75 -9.40 -19.50
C ALA A 115 -15.98 -8.12 -19.13
N THR A 116 -15.47 -7.39 -20.13
CA THR A 116 -14.78 -6.11 -19.92
C THR A 116 -15.72 -5.06 -19.33
N THR A 117 -16.96 -4.98 -19.79
CA THR A 117 -17.97 -4.06 -19.21
C THR A 117 -18.20 -4.38 -17.73
N ALA A 118 -18.41 -5.65 -17.39
CA ALA A 118 -18.59 -6.07 -16.00
C ALA A 118 -17.36 -5.76 -15.12
N GLN A 119 -16.15 -5.97 -15.65
CA GLN A 119 -14.91 -5.59 -14.93
C GLN A 119 -14.83 -4.09 -14.68
N VAL A 120 -15.19 -3.25 -15.67
CA VAL A 120 -15.19 -1.79 -15.52
C VAL A 120 -16.22 -1.33 -14.50
N GLU A 121 -17.40 -1.96 -14.44
CA GLU A 121 -18.42 -1.66 -13.42
C GLU A 121 -17.93 -1.97 -12.00
N ILE A 122 -17.34 -3.14 -11.80
CA ILE A 122 -16.74 -3.52 -10.50
C ILE A 122 -15.64 -2.52 -10.12
N LEU A 123 -14.79 -2.12 -11.06
CA LEU A 123 -13.71 -1.18 -10.79
C LEU A 123 -14.23 0.21 -10.44
N LYS A 124 -15.32 0.66 -11.08
CA LYS A 124 -16.00 1.92 -10.74
C LYS A 124 -16.57 1.89 -9.33
N GLU A 125 -17.20 0.78 -8.92
CA GLU A 125 -17.72 0.63 -7.55
C GLU A 125 -16.60 0.65 -6.52
N GLN A 126 -15.51 -0.08 -6.77
CA GLN A 126 -14.32 -0.05 -5.89
C GLN A 126 -13.74 1.36 -5.76
N LEU A 127 -13.70 2.13 -6.85
CA LEU A 127 -13.24 3.51 -6.85
C LEU A 127 -14.15 4.42 -6.01
N GLN A 128 -15.48 4.26 -6.12
CA GLN A 128 -16.43 5.03 -5.30
C GLN A 128 -16.30 4.69 -3.81
N ILE A 129 -16.13 3.42 -3.47
CA ILE A 129 -15.89 2.98 -2.09
C ILE A 129 -14.58 3.57 -1.56
N ALA A 130 -13.51 3.53 -2.35
CA ALA A 130 -12.22 4.11 -1.98
C ALA A 130 -12.34 5.63 -1.74
N LYS A 131 -13.05 6.34 -2.61
CA LYS A 131 -13.31 7.77 -2.44
C LYS A 131 -14.07 8.07 -1.15
N GLY A 132 -15.13 7.32 -0.84
CA GLY A 132 -15.89 7.49 0.40
C GLY A 132 -15.05 7.19 1.66
N LYS A 133 -14.13 6.21 1.59
CA LYS A 133 -13.20 5.93 2.70
C LYS A 133 -12.22 7.07 2.94
N VAL A 134 -11.68 7.67 1.88
CA VAL A 134 -10.77 8.83 2.00
C VAL A 134 -11.51 10.01 2.64
N GLU A 135 -12.70 10.33 2.16
CA GLU A 135 -13.52 11.42 2.72
C GLU A 135 -13.83 11.21 4.22
N LEU A 136 -14.12 9.96 4.62
CA LEU A 136 -14.35 9.62 6.02
C LEU A 136 -13.09 9.83 6.88
N VAL A 137 -11.92 9.40 6.39
CA VAL A 137 -10.65 9.58 7.10
C VAL A 137 -10.27 11.06 7.20
N GLU A 138 -10.47 11.84 6.14
CA GLU A 138 -10.24 13.29 6.15
C GLU A 138 -11.13 13.99 7.19
N ASN A 139 -12.40 13.60 7.28
CA ASN A 139 -13.32 14.13 8.29
C ASN A 139 -12.91 13.74 9.72
N GLN A 140 -12.49 12.49 9.94
CA GLN A 140 -11.96 12.05 11.23
C GLN A 140 -10.70 12.83 11.62
N GLN A 141 -9.76 13.03 10.69
CA GLN A 141 -8.55 13.80 10.91
C GLN A 141 -8.87 15.26 11.26
N ARG A 142 -9.84 15.88 10.57
CA ARG A 142 -10.29 17.25 10.86
C ARG A 142 -10.86 17.35 12.28
N SER A 143 -11.74 16.42 12.66
CA SER A 143 -12.34 16.39 14.00
C SER A 143 -11.31 16.21 15.11
N LEU A 144 -10.34 15.28 14.92
CA LEU A 144 -9.25 15.08 15.86
C LEU A 144 -8.36 16.31 15.98
N LYS A 145 -8.09 17.00 14.87
CA LYS A 145 -7.32 18.25 14.87
C LYS A 145 -8.04 19.35 15.67
N GLU A 146 -9.33 19.56 15.40
CA GLU A 146 -10.15 20.52 16.16
C GLU A 146 -10.20 20.18 17.66
N GLN A 147 -10.32 18.88 17.99
CA GLN A 147 -10.26 18.40 19.37
C GLN A 147 -8.90 18.68 20.02
N ALA A 148 -7.80 18.47 19.31
CA ALA A 148 -6.44 18.73 19.81
C ALA A 148 -6.20 20.24 20.01
N GLU A 149 -6.65 21.07 19.07
CA GLU A 149 -6.57 22.54 19.20
C GLU A 149 -7.37 23.03 20.41
N MET A 150 -8.59 22.52 20.60
CA MET A 150 -9.41 22.82 21.77
C MET A 150 -8.74 22.33 23.07
N SER A 151 -8.16 21.14 23.07
CA SER A 151 -7.44 20.59 24.21
C SER A 151 -6.22 21.43 24.58
N MET A 152 -5.45 21.93 23.61
CA MET A 152 -4.28 22.78 23.88
C MET A 152 -4.67 24.13 24.49
N MET A 153 -5.80 24.71 24.06
CA MET A 153 -6.31 25.95 24.66
C MET A 153 -6.77 25.77 26.11
N CYS A 154 -7.17 24.56 26.52
CA CYS A 154 -7.58 24.28 27.90
C CYS A 154 -6.45 23.76 28.80
N ALA A 155 -5.42 23.11 28.24
CA ALA A 155 -4.37 22.42 29.00
C ALA A 155 -3.27 23.34 29.58
N THR A 156 -3.07 24.55 29.04
CA THR A 156 -1.94 25.41 29.41
C THR A 156 -2.08 26.18 30.73
N THR A 157 -2.98 25.75 31.64
CA THR A 157 -3.21 26.44 32.93
C THR A 157 -2.37 25.92 34.09
N GLU A 158 -1.61 24.83 33.92
CA GLU A 158 -0.80 24.23 34.99
C GLU A 158 0.25 25.21 35.55
N GLY A 159 0.93 25.98 34.68
CA GLY A 159 1.90 26.99 35.10
C GLY A 159 1.30 28.18 35.85
N LEU A 160 0.02 28.51 35.61
CA LEU A 160 -0.69 29.57 36.34
C LEU A 160 -1.00 29.17 37.78
N SER A 161 -1.27 27.88 38.03
CA SER A 161 -1.52 27.35 39.37
C SER A 161 -0.25 27.34 40.21
N GLU A 162 0.88 26.90 39.64
CA GLU A 162 2.18 26.92 40.31
C GLU A 162 2.63 28.35 40.63
N PHE A 163 2.53 29.27 39.67
CA PHE A 163 2.83 30.69 39.89
C PHE A 163 1.96 31.29 41.02
N GLY A 164 0.67 30.97 41.06
CA GLY A 164 -0.23 31.42 42.12
C GLY A 164 0.19 30.93 43.51
N LYS A 165 0.64 29.68 43.64
CA LYS A 165 1.13 29.10 44.90
C LYS A 165 2.43 29.77 45.36
N GLU A 166 3.39 29.94 44.46
CA GLU A 166 4.66 30.60 44.76
C GLU A 166 4.47 32.06 45.17
N TYR A 167 3.61 32.79 44.45
CA TYR A 167 3.29 34.19 44.77
C TYR A 167 2.66 34.32 46.16
N LEU A 168 1.76 33.40 46.53
CA LEU A 168 1.11 33.39 47.85
C LEU A 168 2.12 33.15 48.98
N LEU A 169 3.04 32.19 48.80
CA LEU A 169 4.13 31.91 49.75
C LEU A 169 5.06 33.10 49.92
N LEU A 170 5.42 33.77 48.82
CA LEU A 170 6.26 34.96 48.85
C LEU A 170 5.60 36.08 49.64
N LYS A 171 4.30 36.32 49.42
CA LYS A 171 3.52 37.32 50.16
C LYS A 171 3.42 36.98 51.65
N GLN A 172 3.20 35.72 51.99
CA GLN A 172 3.15 35.28 53.39
C GLN A 172 4.48 35.53 54.11
N LYS A 173 5.61 35.22 53.45
CA LYS A 173 6.95 35.48 53.98
C LYS A 173 7.21 36.98 54.16
N GLN A 174 6.78 37.81 53.21
CA GLN A 174 6.94 39.26 53.28
C GLN A 174 6.16 39.87 54.46
N VAL A 175 4.92 39.41 54.70
CA VAL A 175 4.11 39.82 55.86
C VAL A 175 4.76 39.38 57.16
N LEU A 176 5.28 38.14 57.23
CA LEU A 176 5.95 37.62 58.42
C LEU A 176 7.22 38.42 58.75
N GLU A 177 8.03 38.77 57.75
CA GLU A 177 9.21 39.63 57.95
C GLU A 177 8.84 41.04 58.41
N GLN A 178 7.79 41.65 57.86
CA GLN A 178 7.34 42.97 58.32
C GLN A 178 6.86 42.92 59.77
N LYS A 179 6.08 41.90 60.13
CA LYS A 179 5.62 41.70 61.50
C LYS A 179 6.78 41.49 62.48
N ASN A 180 7.75 40.65 62.11
CA ASN A 180 8.95 40.42 62.92
C ASN A 180 9.77 41.69 63.12
N LYS A 181 9.93 42.50 62.06
CA LYS A 181 10.63 43.80 62.15
C LYS A 181 9.89 44.77 63.07
N GLN A 182 8.56 44.86 62.98
CA GLN A 182 7.75 45.69 63.88
C GLN A 182 7.90 45.26 65.35
N THR A 183 7.85 43.96 65.64
CA THR A 183 8.02 43.44 67.01
C THR A 183 9.45 43.60 67.55
N LEU A 184 10.45 43.78 66.68
CA LEU A 184 11.83 44.04 67.10
C LEU A 184 12.07 45.51 67.45
N THR A 185 11.30 46.42 66.85
CA THR A 185 11.35 47.87 67.12
C THR A 185 10.47 48.32 68.29
N GLU A 186 9.54 47.49 68.77
CA GLU A 186 8.70 47.75 69.95
C GLU A 186 9.28 47.21 71.28
N LYS A 187 10.51 46.69 71.28
CA LYS A 187 11.27 46.32 72.48
C LYS A 187 12.39 47.31 72.76
#